data_AF-A0A964KLZ0-F1
#
_entry.id   AF-A0A964KLZ0-F1
#
_cell.length_a   1.000
_cell.length_b   1.000
_cell.length_c   1.000
_cell.angle_alpha   90.00
_cell.angle_beta   90.00
_cell.angle_gamma   90.00
#
_symmetry.space_group_name_H-M   'P 1'
#
loop_
_entity.id
_entity.type
_entity.pdbx_description
1 polymer ?
#
loop_
_entity_poly.entity_id
_entity_poly.type
_entity_poly.pdbx_seq_one_letter_code
_entity_poly.pdbx_strand_id
1 'polypeptide(L)'
;MAGAVSSGLFAGGLVLTVWSFVALPESHPKSKRQSLHPVALAKSYFEILRSPTFWALAAIPAFSFQIFMQYIGAAHPFLAGQLGLHETQFGYLFIPLVVGFMLSSFISGRTAGRWSNTKTIWVAHLLMIAPAVFSVIWHMLSTPNIVASIGPLFIATAGIAMAAPITQVLIMELMPARRGLAASCQAFTQLIGSAITLGVVSIAISGSTLNLAFGHLGWTLLSLGGWIVYLAIQRGRR
;
A
#
# COMPACT_ATOMS: atom_id res chain seq x y z
N MET A 1 -27.23 -2.52 25.93
CA MET A 1 -26.53 -3.43 24.99
C MET A 1 -25.10 -3.00 24.66
N ALA A 2 -24.79 -1.71 24.49
CA ALA A 2 -23.41 -1.25 24.19
C ALA A 2 -22.35 -1.59 25.26
N GLY A 3 -22.70 -1.56 26.56
CA GLY A 3 -21.77 -1.87 27.66
C GLY A 3 -21.38 -3.35 27.81
N ALA A 4 -22.22 -4.27 27.34
CA ALA A 4 -21.95 -5.71 27.37
C ALA A 4 -20.99 -6.13 26.23
N VAL A 5 -21.09 -5.44 25.09
CA VAL A 5 -20.20 -5.66 23.94
C VAL A 5 -18.81 -5.09 24.22
N SER A 6 -18.73 -3.90 24.84
CA SER A 6 -17.43 -3.31 25.21
C SER A 6 -16.70 -4.13 26.28
N SER A 7 -17.40 -4.60 27.31
CA SER A 7 -16.82 -5.47 28.34
C SER A 7 -16.39 -6.84 27.80
N GLY A 8 -17.15 -7.44 26.87
CA GLY A 8 -16.76 -8.67 26.17
C GLY A 8 -15.48 -8.51 25.34
N LEU A 9 -15.31 -7.38 24.65
CA LEU A 9 -14.08 -7.08 23.91
C LEU A 9 -12.87 -6.88 24.83
N PHE A 10 -13.07 -6.21 25.97
CA PHE A 10 -12.01 -6.05 26.99
C PHE A 10 -11.60 -7.40 27.60
N ALA A 11 -12.57 -8.25 27.96
CA ALA A 11 -12.30 -9.57 28.50
C ALA A 11 -11.58 -10.47 27.48
N GLY A 12 -12.05 -10.47 26.22
CA GLY A 12 -11.39 -11.19 25.13
C GLY A 12 -9.96 -10.70 24.87
N GLY A 13 -9.75 -9.38 24.89
CA GLY A 13 -8.42 -8.78 24.77
C GLY A 13 -7.49 -9.20 25.90
N LEU A 14 -7.98 -9.17 27.15
CA LEU A 14 -7.21 -9.61 28.32
C LEU A 14 -6.82 -11.09 28.22
N VAL A 15 -7.76 -11.95 27.83
CA VAL A 15 -7.50 -13.38 27.62
C VAL A 15 -6.43 -13.59 26.54
N LEU A 16 -6.53 -12.89 25.40
CA LEU A 16 -5.53 -12.97 24.34
C LEU A 16 -4.15 -12.46 24.78
N THR A 17 -4.09 -11.38 25.58
CA THR A 17 -2.82 -10.88 26.13
C THR A 17 -2.18 -11.88 27.09
N VAL A 18 -2.94 -12.43 28.04
CA VAL A 18 -2.46 -13.44 28.99
C VAL A 18 -2.01 -14.69 28.25
N TRP A 19 -2.81 -15.15 27.29
CA TRP A 19 -2.45 -16.31 26.48
C TRP A 19 -1.19 -16.06 25.66
N SER A 20 -1.06 -14.87 25.06
CA SER A 20 0.16 -14.49 24.34
C SER A 20 1.39 -14.49 25.26
N PHE A 21 1.25 -13.99 26.48
CA PHE A 21 2.35 -13.91 27.45
C PHE A 21 2.81 -15.29 27.95
N VAL A 22 1.88 -16.24 28.10
CA VAL A 22 2.18 -17.59 28.62
C VAL A 22 2.59 -18.55 27.50
N ALA A 23 2.00 -18.41 26.31
CA ALA A 23 2.18 -19.39 25.23
C ALA A 23 3.14 -18.97 24.11
N LEU A 24 3.50 -17.68 23.97
CA LEU A 24 4.58 -17.32 23.03
C LEU A 24 5.95 -17.57 23.66
N PRO A 25 6.76 -18.48 23.11
CA PRO A 25 8.16 -18.60 23.52
C PRO A 25 8.92 -17.32 23.15
N GLU A 26 9.88 -16.93 24.00
CA GLU A 26 10.78 -15.80 23.74
C GLU A 26 11.49 -16.01 22.39
N SER A 27 11.09 -15.24 21.38
CA SER A 27 11.57 -15.40 19.99
C SER A 27 12.93 -14.74 19.75
N HIS A 28 13.45 -13.98 20.73
CA HIS A 28 14.68 -13.21 20.59
C HIS A 28 15.79 -13.67 21.56
N PRO A 29 16.77 -14.47 21.09
CA PRO A 29 17.90 -14.89 21.91
C PRO A 29 18.65 -13.69 22.50
N LYS A 30 19.09 -13.81 23.76
CA LYS A 30 19.85 -12.74 24.45
C LYS A 30 21.08 -12.28 23.66
N SER A 31 21.71 -13.18 22.90
CA SER A 31 22.87 -12.91 22.04
C SER A 31 22.58 -12.07 20.80
N LYS A 32 21.31 -11.96 20.38
CA LYS A 32 20.89 -11.14 19.23
C LYS A 32 20.33 -9.77 19.62
N ARG A 33 20.27 -9.46 20.92
CA ARG A 33 19.82 -8.16 21.46
C ARG A 33 20.63 -7.02 20.88
N GLN A 34 19.96 -6.15 20.12
CA GLN A 34 20.58 -4.92 19.66
C GLN A 34 20.64 -3.92 20.81
N SER A 35 21.79 -3.27 20.95
CA SER A 35 21.95 -2.19 21.92
C SER A 35 21.04 -1.02 21.53
N LEU A 36 20.21 -0.56 22.48
CA LEU A 36 19.32 0.60 22.33
C LEU A 36 20.08 1.94 22.41
N HIS A 37 21.39 1.94 22.17
CA HIS A 37 22.21 3.14 22.24
C HIS A 37 21.74 4.17 21.18
N PRO A 38 21.25 5.36 21.58
CA PRO A 38 20.58 6.30 20.67
C PRO A 38 21.41 6.68 19.45
N VAL A 39 22.72 6.88 19.63
CA VAL A 39 23.64 7.23 18.54
C VAL A 39 23.81 6.07 17.53
N ALA A 40 23.87 4.83 18.02
CA ALA A 40 24.02 3.67 17.15
C ALA A 40 22.74 3.43 16.34
N LEU A 41 21.58 3.67 16.97
CA LEU A 41 20.29 3.62 16.32
C LEU A 41 20.15 4.71 15.25
N ALA A 42 20.46 5.96 15.58
CA ALA A 42 20.44 7.07 14.63
C ALA A 42 21.35 6.81 13.42
N LYS A 43 22.58 6.33 13.64
CA LYS A 43 23.49 5.93 12.55
C LYS A 43 22.86 4.85 11.65
N SER A 44 22.19 3.88 12.25
CA SER A 44 21.48 2.81 11.52
C SER A 44 20.34 3.35 10.64
N TYR A 45 19.57 4.32 11.14
CA TYR A 45 18.56 5.01 10.36
C TYR A 45 19.18 5.77 9.18
N PHE A 46 20.25 6.52 9.43
CA PHE A 46 20.96 7.26 8.37
C PHE A 46 21.55 6.33 7.29
N GLU A 47 22.05 5.15 7.67
CA GLU A 47 22.54 4.14 6.71
C GLU A 47 21.44 3.67 5.76
N ILE A 48 20.23 3.40 6.26
CA ILE A 48 19.08 3.03 5.41
C ILE A 48 18.63 4.21 4.55
N LEU A 49 18.46 5.38 5.15
CA LEU A 49 17.95 6.57 4.47
C LEU A 49 18.91 7.11 3.42
N ARG A 50 20.20 6.71 3.44
CA ARG A 50 21.16 7.01 2.37
C ARG A 50 21.20 5.96 1.27
N SER A 51 20.57 4.81 1.44
CA SER A 51 20.61 3.73 0.46
C SER A 51 19.69 4.03 -0.73
N PRO A 52 20.23 4.22 -1.95
CA PRO A 52 19.39 4.43 -3.13
C PRO A 52 18.54 3.21 -3.46
N THR A 53 19.02 2.00 -3.14
CA THR A 53 18.26 0.76 -3.32
C THR A 53 17.06 0.70 -2.38
N PHE A 54 17.19 1.22 -1.15
CA PHE A 54 16.07 1.32 -0.21
C PHE A 54 14.99 2.24 -0.77
N TRP A 55 15.34 3.45 -1.21
CA TRP A 55 14.36 4.39 -1.75
C TRP A 55 13.68 3.87 -3.03
N ALA A 56 14.43 3.22 -3.93
CA ALA A 56 13.87 2.63 -5.14
C ALA A 56 12.82 1.55 -4.82
N LEU A 57 13.08 0.69 -3.82
CA LEU A 57 12.12 -0.32 -3.38
C LEU A 57 10.98 0.27 -2.56
N ALA A 58 11.25 1.21 -1.65
CA ALA A 58 10.26 1.85 -0.80
C ALA A 58 9.27 2.71 -1.61
N ALA A 59 9.71 3.29 -2.72
CA ALA A 59 8.86 4.03 -3.66
C ALA A 59 7.69 3.20 -4.20
N ILE A 60 7.86 1.89 -4.39
CA ILE A 60 6.81 1.03 -4.94
C ILE A 60 5.56 1.03 -4.03
N PRO A 61 5.61 0.55 -2.76
CA PRO A 61 4.46 0.64 -1.86
C PRO A 61 4.12 2.08 -1.48
N ALA A 62 5.12 2.98 -1.37
CA ALA A 62 4.89 4.37 -0.99
C ALA A 62 4.23 5.23 -2.07
N PHE A 63 4.20 4.82 -3.34
CA PHE A 63 3.42 5.51 -4.38
C PHE A 63 2.17 4.74 -4.77
N SER A 64 2.26 3.41 -4.92
CA SER A 64 1.10 2.59 -5.30
C SER A 64 -0.03 2.68 -4.27
N PHE A 65 0.26 2.70 -2.97
CA PHE A 65 -0.79 2.80 -1.95
C PHE A 65 -1.53 4.15 -1.97
N GLN A 66 -0.94 5.18 -2.59
CA GLN A 66 -1.56 6.50 -2.65
C GLN A 66 -2.68 6.55 -3.66
N ILE A 67 -2.71 5.61 -4.60
CA ILE A 67 -3.87 5.34 -5.45
C ILE A 67 -5.09 5.01 -4.59
N PHE A 68 -4.95 4.20 -3.55
CA PHE A 68 -6.07 3.85 -2.67
C PHE A 68 -6.43 5.04 -1.75
N MET A 69 -5.43 5.68 -1.14
CA MET A 69 -5.64 6.81 -0.23
C MET A 69 -6.28 8.02 -0.92
N GLN A 70 -5.95 8.32 -2.19
CA GLN A 70 -6.57 9.45 -2.89
C GLN A 70 -8.07 9.27 -3.10
N TYR A 71 -8.53 8.05 -3.41
CA TYR A 71 -9.96 7.78 -3.64
C TYR A 71 -10.74 7.76 -2.33
N ILE A 72 -10.10 7.36 -1.22
CA ILE A 72 -10.70 7.49 0.11
C ILE A 72 -10.82 8.95 0.50
N GLY A 73 -9.76 9.75 0.33
CA GLY A 73 -9.78 11.17 0.69
C GLY A 73 -10.74 11.98 -0.19
N ALA A 74 -10.86 11.60 -1.46
CA ALA A 74 -11.80 12.22 -2.39
C ALA A 74 -13.19 11.56 -2.38
N ALA A 75 -13.48 10.60 -1.50
CA ALA A 75 -14.69 9.77 -1.60
C ALA A 75 -15.97 10.61 -1.68
N HIS A 76 -16.14 11.60 -0.80
CA HIS A 76 -17.33 12.45 -0.82
C HIS A 76 -17.44 13.31 -2.09
N PRO A 77 -16.48 14.18 -2.45
CA PRO A 77 -16.56 14.99 -3.67
C PRO A 77 -16.59 14.15 -4.96
N PHE A 78 -15.99 12.96 -4.97
CA PHE A 78 -16.04 12.03 -6.10
C PHE A 78 -17.42 11.37 -6.24
N LEU A 79 -17.94 10.75 -5.19
CA LEU A 79 -19.17 9.97 -5.26
C LEU A 79 -20.41 10.86 -5.28
N ALA A 80 -20.54 11.78 -4.33
CA ALA A 80 -21.69 12.67 -4.25
C ALA A 80 -21.59 13.80 -5.28
N GLY A 81 -20.41 14.39 -5.44
CA GLY A 81 -20.21 15.54 -6.32
C GLY A 81 -20.21 15.17 -7.81
N GLN A 82 -19.39 14.18 -8.21
CA GLN A 82 -19.22 13.85 -9.64
C GLN A 82 -20.16 12.76 -10.14
N LEU A 83 -20.52 11.80 -9.27
CA LEU A 83 -21.37 10.65 -9.65
C LEU A 83 -22.82 10.77 -9.15
N GLY A 84 -23.15 11.83 -8.39
CA GLY A 84 -24.51 12.07 -7.89
C GLY A 84 -25.03 11.01 -6.91
N LEU A 85 -24.14 10.27 -6.25
CA LEU A 85 -24.51 9.21 -5.32
C LEU A 85 -24.87 9.76 -3.94
N HIS A 86 -25.85 9.12 -3.30
CA HIS A 86 -26.17 9.38 -1.91
C HIS A 86 -25.14 8.73 -0.98
N GLU A 87 -25.00 9.25 0.25
CA GLU A 87 -24.05 8.73 1.25
C GLU A 87 -24.27 7.24 1.57
N THR A 88 -25.53 6.77 1.54
CA THR A 88 -25.89 5.36 1.72
C THR A 88 -25.35 4.44 0.63
N GLN A 89 -24.92 5.01 -0.49
CA GLN A 89 -24.42 4.29 -1.67
C GLN A 89 -22.88 4.29 -1.75
N PHE A 90 -22.17 4.85 -0.77
CA PHE A 90 -20.70 4.90 -0.80
C PHE A 90 -20.06 3.50 -0.75
N GLY A 91 -20.82 2.48 -0.33
CA GLY A 91 -20.44 1.08 -0.47
C GLY A 91 -20.04 0.68 -1.89
N TYR A 92 -20.57 1.34 -2.94
CA TYR A 92 -20.15 1.08 -4.32
C TYR A 92 -18.66 1.34 -4.55
N LEU A 93 -18.04 2.27 -3.81
CA LEU A 93 -16.59 2.50 -3.88
C LEU A 93 -15.83 1.53 -2.99
N PHE A 94 -16.23 1.42 -1.71
CA PHE A 94 -15.44 0.67 -0.73
C PHE A 94 -15.47 -0.84 -0.96
N ILE A 95 -16.61 -1.40 -1.39
CA ILE A 95 -16.72 -2.85 -1.63
C ILE A 95 -15.73 -3.30 -2.71
N PRO A 96 -15.72 -2.74 -3.93
CA PRO A 96 -14.74 -3.12 -4.96
C PRO A 96 -13.28 -2.94 -4.52
N LEU A 97 -12.95 -1.88 -3.78
CA LEU A 97 -11.59 -1.69 -3.27
C LEU A 97 -11.17 -2.84 -2.34
N VAL A 98 -12.03 -3.23 -1.40
CA VAL A 98 -11.77 -4.35 -0.48
C VAL A 98 -11.71 -5.69 -1.21
N VAL A 99 -12.64 -5.95 -2.13
CA VAL A 99 -12.65 -7.18 -2.93
C VAL A 99 -11.36 -7.29 -3.75
N GLY A 100 -10.80 -6.18 -4.25
CA GLY A 100 -9.51 -6.17 -4.95
C GLY A 100 -8.35 -6.63 -4.06
N PHE A 101 -8.26 -6.11 -2.82
CA PHE A 101 -7.29 -6.57 -1.83
C PHE A 101 -7.45 -8.08 -1.52
N MET A 102 -8.70 -8.56 -1.36
CA MET A 102 -8.99 -9.96 -1.09
C MET A 102 -8.62 -10.88 -2.27
N LEU A 103 -8.99 -10.48 -3.49
CA LEU A 103 -8.65 -11.22 -4.71
C LEU A 103 -7.13 -11.38 -4.83
N SER A 104 -6.39 -10.32 -4.54
CA SER A 104 -4.94 -10.37 -4.56
C SER A 104 -4.36 -11.37 -3.57
N SER A 105 -4.89 -11.46 -2.36
CA SER A 105 -4.45 -12.48 -1.38
C SER A 105 -4.70 -13.91 -1.90
N PHE A 106 -5.84 -14.16 -2.55
CA PHE A 106 -6.15 -15.44 -3.17
C PHE A 106 -5.23 -15.80 -4.36
N ILE A 107 -4.89 -14.82 -5.20
CA ILE A 107 -3.96 -14.97 -6.32
C ILE A 107 -2.53 -15.17 -5.79
N SER A 108 -2.09 -14.31 -4.88
CA SER A 108 -0.76 -14.31 -4.27
C SER A 108 -0.47 -15.66 -3.62
N GLY A 109 -1.43 -16.22 -2.86
CA GLY A 109 -1.31 -17.56 -2.28
C GLY A 109 -1.15 -18.68 -3.31
N ARG A 110 -1.77 -18.58 -4.50
CA ARG A 110 -1.62 -19.56 -5.59
C ARG A 110 -0.34 -19.39 -6.40
N THR A 111 0.17 -18.17 -6.50
CA THR A 111 1.38 -17.85 -7.25
C THR A 111 2.65 -17.96 -6.39
N ALA A 112 2.51 -18.04 -5.07
CA ALA A 112 3.62 -18.20 -4.12
C ALA A 112 4.48 -19.41 -4.49
N GLY A 113 5.80 -19.21 -4.58
CA GLY A 113 6.77 -20.23 -4.99
C GLY A 113 6.75 -20.61 -6.48
N ARG A 114 5.75 -20.18 -7.26
CA ARG A 114 5.65 -20.46 -8.71
C ARG A 114 6.13 -19.31 -9.57
N TRP A 115 5.95 -18.07 -9.11
CA TRP A 115 6.36 -16.86 -9.84
C TRP A 115 7.62 -16.25 -9.23
N SER A 116 8.47 -15.67 -10.07
CA SER A 116 9.61 -14.88 -9.59
C SER A 116 9.14 -13.53 -9.06
N ASN A 117 9.88 -12.96 -8.10
CA ASN A 117 9.61 -11.62 -7.53
C ASN A 117 9.44 -10.57 -8.63
N THR A 118 10.33 -10.60 -9.63
CA THR A 118 10.29 -9.69 -10.78
C THR A 118 9.00 -9.84 -11.59
N LYS A 119 8.56 -11.08 -11.89
CA LYS A 119 7.31 -11.32 -12.63
C LYS A 119 6.10 -10.81 -11.86
N THR A 120 6.04 -11.08 -10.55
CA THR A 120 4.95 -10.63 -9.68
C THR A 120 4.84 -9.11 -9.66
N ILE A 121 5.96 -8.38 -9.53
CA ILE A 121 5.95 -6.91 -9.52
C ILE A 121 5.53 -6.33 -10.88
N TRP A 122 5.94 -6.94 -12.00
CA TRP A 122 5.48 -6.51 -13.33
C TRP A 122 3.98 -6.71 -13.52
N VAL A 123 3.44 -7.86 -13.12
CA VAL A 123 2.00 -8.12 -13.16
C VAL A 123 1.25 -7.14 -12.26
N ALA A 124 1.75 -6.90 -11.05
CA ALA A 124 1.16 -5.92 -10.14
C ALA A 124 1.09 -4.52 -10.78
N HIS A 125 2.16 -4.05 -11.44
CA HIS A 125 2.15 -2.77 -12.14
C HIS A 125 1.22 -2.78 -13.35
N LEU A 126 1.12 -3.87 -14.11
CA LEU A 126 0.16 -3.98 -15.20
C LEU A 126 -1.29 -3.84 -14.69
N LEU A 127 -1.60 -4.46 -13.56
CA LEU A 127 -2.89 -4.35 -12.89
C LEU A 127 -3.18 -2.94 -12.34
N MET A 128 -2.17 -2.09 -12.15
CA MET A 128 -2.37 -0.68 -11.78
C MET A 128 -2.44 0.24 -13.02
N ILE A 129 -1.61 -0.01 -14.03
CA ILE A 129 -1.52 0.83 -15.24
C ILE A 129 -2.75 0.66 -16.12
N ALA A 130 -3.17 -0.59 -16.39
CA ALA A 130 -4.28 -0.82 -17.31
C ALA A 130 -5.59 -0.14 -16.85
N PRO A 131 -5.98 -0.24 -15.57
CA PRO A 131 -7.10 0.54 -15.03
C PRO A 131 -6.89 2.05 -15.11
N ALA A 132 -5.70 2.56 -14.79
CA ALA A 132 -5.42 3.99 -14.84
C ALA A 132 -5.57 4.56 -16.25
N VAL A 133 -5.01 3.88 -17.24
CA VAL A 133 -5.13 4.25 -18.66
C VAL A 133 -6.57 4.17 -19.13
N PHE A 134 -7.28 3.09 -18.78
CA PHE A 134 -8.71 2.96 -19.08
C PHE A 134 -9.51 4.11 -18.49
N SER A 135 -9.32 4.45 -17.21
CA SER A 135 -10.03 5.55 -16.55
C SER A 135 -9.73 6.91 -17.19
N VAL A 136 -8.48 7.19 -17.58
CA VAL A 136 -8.13 8.44 -18.28
C VAL A 136 -8.84 8.51 -19.63
N ILE A 137 -8.73 7.46 -20.46
CA ILE A 137 -9.37 7.42 -21.78
C ILE A 137 -10.89 7.58 -21.65
N TRP A 138 -11.50 6.85 -20.71
CA TRP A 138 -12.94 6.91 -20.48
C TRP A 138 -13.40 8.32 -20.09
N HIS A 139 -12.73 8.93 -19.11
CA HIS A 139 -13.09 10.25 -18.61
C HIS A 139 -12.77 11.40 -19.58
N MET A 140 -11.95 11.17 -20.60
CA MET A 140 -11.77 12.11 -21.70
C MET A 140 -12.87 12.03 -22.76
N LEU A 141 -13.44 10.84 -22.97
CA LEU A 141 -14.36 10.58 -24.10
C LEU A 141 -15.82 10.49 -23.69
N SER A 142 -16.12 10.29 -22.40
CA SER A 142 -17.46 9.93 -21.94
C SER A 142 -17.80 10.56 -20.60
N THR A 143 -19.09 10.63 -20.31
CA THR A 143 -19.58 11.12 -19.02
C THR A 143 -19.24 10.13 -17.90
N PRO A 144 -18.89 10.63 -16.71
CA PRO A 144 -18.64 9.79 -15.54
C PRO A 144 -19.85 8.91 -15.21
N ASN A 145 -19.60 7.62 -14.96
CA ASN A 145 -20.60 6.69 -14.47
C ASN A 145 -19.97 5.71 -13.49
N ILE A 146 -20.80 5.12 -12.63
CA ILE A 146 -20.38 4.28 -11.51
C ILE A 146 -19.46 3.14 -11.97
N VAL A 147 -19.86 2.41 -13.01
CA VAL A 147 -19.17 1.19 -13.45
C VAL A 147 -17.78 1.52 -14.02
N ALA A 148 -17.70 2.49 -14.92
CA ALA A 148 -16.44 2.86 -15.57
C ALA A 148 -15.49 3.62 -14.64
N SER A 149 -16.02 4.37 -13.66
CA SER A 149 -15.19 5.13 -12.71
C SER A 149 -14.69 4.28 -11.54
N ILE A 150 -15.49 3.33 -11.05
CA ILE A 150 -15.16 2.55 -9.85
C ILE A 150 -14.67 1.14 -10.20
N GLY A 151 -15.24 0.50 -11.22
CA GLY A 151 -14.87 -0.85 -11.64
C GLY A 151 -13.36 -1.06 -11.86
N PRO A 152 -12.63 -0.12 -12.50
CA PRO A 152 -11.18 -0.25 -12.67
C PRO A 152 -10.39 -0.23 -11.34
N LEU A 153 -10.92 0.42 -10.29
CA LEU A 153 -10.23 0.54 -9.01
C LEU A 153 -10.12 -0.79 -8.26
N PHE A 154 -11.04 -1.72 -8.51
CA PHE A 154 -10.93 -3.11 -8.04
C PHE A 154 -9.66 -3.79 -8.56
N ILE A 155 -9.36 -3.62 -9.85
CA ILE A 155 -8.17 -4.21 -10.48
C ILE A 155 -6.90 -3.51 -9.94
N ALA A 156 -6.95 -2.18 -9.81
CA ALA A 156 -5.82 -1.41 -9.30
C ALA A 156 -5.45 -1.80 -7.87
N THR A 157 -6.43 -1.92 -6.97
CA THR A 157 -6.20 -2.38 -5.58
C THR A 157 -5.66 -3.80 -5.50
N ALA A 158 -6.08 -4.69 -6.40
CA ALA A 158 -5.46 -6.01 -6.50
C ALA A 158 -3.96 -5.94 -6.86
N GLY A 159 -3.58 -5.03 -7.76
CA GLY A 159 -2.19 -4.75 -8.10
C GLY A 159 -1.38 -4.22 -6.92
N ILE A 160 -1.89 -3.21 -6.20
CA ILE A 160 -1.25 -2.64 -5.00
C ILE A 160 -0.96 -3.75 -3.97
N ALA A 161 -1.98 -4.55 -3.67
CA ALA A 161 -1.91 -5.65 -2.70
C ALA A 161 -0.92 -6.75 -3.12
N MET A 162 -0.75 -6.98 -4.43
CA MET A 162 0.12 -8.01 -4.97
C MET A 162 1.60 -7.63 -4.86
N ALA A 163 1.92 -6.34 -5.02
CA ALA A 163 3.28 -5.83 -4.92
C ALA A 163 3.78 -5.81 -3.47
N ALA A 164 2.92 -5.46 -2.51
CA ALA A 164 3.26 -5.21 -1.10
C ALA A 164 4.12 -6.30 -0.43
N PRO A 165 3.75 -7.60 -0.44
CA PRO A 165 4.53 -8.63 0.25
C PRO A 165 5.92 -8.84 -0.38
N ILE A 166 6.02 -8.73 -1.71
CA ILE A 166 7.29 -8.91 -2.42
C ILE A 166 8.24 -7.76 -2.10
N THR A 167 7.77 -6.51 -2.16
CA THR A 167 8.58 -5.35 -1.83
C THR A 167 9.02 -5.36 -0.38
N GLN A 168 8.17 -5.81 0.54
CA GLN A 168 8.51 -5.92 1.95
C GLN A 168 9.65 -6.92 2.18
N VAL A 169 9.60 -8.09 1.53
CA VAL A 169 10.68 -9.07 1.60
C VAL A 169 11.99 -8.51 1.05
N LEU A 170 11.96 -7.91 -0.14
CA LEU A 170 13.16 -7.31 -0.76
C LEU A 170 13.78 -6.21 0.10
N ILE A 171 12.97 -5.39 0.78
CA ILE A 171 13.44 -4.36 1.69
C ILE A 171 14.08 -4.97 2.95
N MET A 172 13.50 -6.04 3.49
CA MET A 172 14.09 -6.76 4.63
C MET A 172 15.41 -7.45 4.25
N GLU A 173 15.57 -7.90 3.01
CA GLU A 173 16.81 -8.49 2.49
C GLU A 173 17.95 -7.46 2.35
N LEU A 174 17.63 -6.17 2.17
CA LEU A 174 18.65 -5.10 2.14
C LEU A 174 19.40 -4.93 3.47
N MET A 175 18.73 -5.22 4.60
CA MET A 175 19.32 -5.14 5.93
C MET A 175 19.01 -6.39 6.75
N PRO A 176 19.67 -7.54 6.45
CA PRO A 176 19.39 -8.81 7.14
C PRO A 176 19.59 -8.74 8.65
N ALA A 177 20.55 -7.92 9.12
CA ALA A 177 20.84 -7.72 10.53
C ALA A 177 19.84 -6.76 11.23
N ARG A 178 19.06 -5.97 10.48
CA ARG A 178 18.17 -4.90 11.00
C ARG A 178 16.84 -4.85 10.24
N ARG A 179 16.23 -6.01 9.99
CA ARG A 179 14.99 -6.14 9.21
C ARG A 179 13.84 -5.27 9.74
N GLY A 180 13.71 -5.19 11.07
CA GLY A 180 12.70 -4.35 11.73
C GLY A 180 12.88 -2.86 11.44
N LEU A 181 14.12 -2.38 11.38
CA LEU A 181 14.42 -0.99 11.06
C LEU A 181 14.02 -0.68 9.61
N ALA A 182 14.41 -1.54 8.66
CA ALA A 182 14.05 -1.39 7.25
C ALA A 182 12.53 -1.39 7.02
N ALA A 183 11.81 -2.32 7.66
CA ALA A 183 10.35 -2.37 7.62
C ALA A 183 9.69 -1.11 8.20
N SER A 184 10.20 -0.62 9.35
CA SER A 184 9.65 0.59 9.98
C SER A 184 9.87 1.85 9.14
N CYS A 185 11.05 2.00 8.51
CA CYS A 185 11.33 3.12 7.60
C CYS A 185 10.41 3.08 6.38
N GLN A 186 10.21 1.90 5.78
CA GLN A 186 9.30 1.73 4.64
C GLN A 186 7.87 2.13 5.02
N ALA A 187 7.36 1.58 6.13
CA ALA A 187 6.01 1.86 6.59
C ALA A 187 5.83 3.36 6.93
N PHE A 188 6.81 3.98 7.58
CA PHE A 188 6.81 5.41 7.88
C PHE A 188 6.71 6.26 6.61
N THR A 189 7.53 5.98 5.59
CA THR A 189 7.48 6.69 4.30
C THR A 189 6.12 6.55 3.64
N GLN A 190 5.56 5.34 3.62
CA GLN A 190 4.24 5.09 3.06
C GLN A 190 3.15 5.85 3.82
N LEU A 191 3.15 5.79 5.15
CA LEU A 191 2.13 6.41 6.01
C LEU A 191 2.14 7.94 5.95
N ILE A 192 3.32 8.58 5.93
CA ILE A 192 3.41 10.03 5.71
C ILE A 192 2.84 10.39 4.35
N GLY A 193 3.22 9.66 3.30
CA GLY A 193 2.66 9.84 1.96
C GLY A 193 1.14 9.71 1.97
N SER A 194 0.62 8.68 2.64
CA SER A 194 -0.81 8.44 2.77
C SER A 194 -1.54 9.56 3.51
N ALA A 195 -0.99 10.08 4.60
CA ALA A 195 -1.57 11.19 5.36
C ALA A 195 -1.64 12.46 4.49
N ILE A 196 -0.57 12.77 3.76
CA ILE A 196 -0.52 13.92 2.84
C ILE A 196 -1.50 13.72 1.69
N THR A 197 -1.54 12.53 1.10
CA THR A 197 -2.45 12.25 -0.02
C THR A 197 -3.89 12.36 0.44
N LEU A 198 -4.24 11.76 1.57
CA LEU A 198 -5.59 11.77 2.12
C LEU A 198 -6.05 13.19 2.47
N GLY A 199 -5.21 13.97 3.16
CA GLY A 199 -5.59 15.29 3.70
C GLY A 199 -5.41 16.46 2.73
N VAL A 200 -4.47 16.38 1.77
CA VAL A 200 -4.11 17.51 0.91
C VAL A 200 -4.33 17.18 -0.56
N VAL A 201 -3.68 16.13 -1.06
CA VAL A 201 -3.70 15.83 -2.51
C VAL A 201 -5.12 15.50 -2.97
N SER A 202 -5.85 14.70 -2.19
CA SER A 202 -7.23 14.28 -2.52
C SER A 202 -8.15 15.47 -2.69
N ILE A 203 -8.06 16.46 -1.79
CA ILE A 203 -8.86 17.69 -1.89
C ILE A 203 -8.49 18.45 -3.16
N ALA A 204 -7.19 18.63 -3.41
CA ALA A 204 -6.68 19.36 -4.58
C ALA A 204 -7.12 18.75 -5.93
N ILE A 205 -7.20 17.42 -6.04
CA ILE A 205 -7.55 16.73 -7.28
C ILE A 205 -9.03 16.32 -7.38
N SER A 206 -9.82 16.50 -6.31
CA SER A 206 -11.22 16.05 -6.24
C SER A 206 -12.21 16.81 -7.14
N GLY A 207 -11.79 17.93 -7.75
CA GLY A 207 -12.66 18.77 -8.57
C GLY A 207 -13.14 18.11 -9.88
N SER A 208 -12.51 17.03 -10.33
CA SER A 208 -12.89 16.30 -11.55
C SER A 208 -12.48 14.83 -11.48
N THR A 209 -13.30 13.96 -12.06
CA THR A 209 -12.97 12.53 -12.23
C THR A 209 -11.73 12.32 -13.09
N LEU A 210 -11.47 13.22 -14.05
CA LEU A 210 -10.28 13.16 -14.88
C LEU A 210 -9.00 13.47 -14.08
N ASN A 211 -9.07 14.41 -13.12
CA ASN A 211 -7.94 14.71 -12.23
C ASN A 211 -7.61 13.51 -11.32
N LEU A 212 -8.62 12.80 -10.83
CA LEU A 212 -8.44 11.55 -10.08
C LEU A 212 -7.82 10.44 -10.95
N ALA A 213 -8.22 10.34 -12.21
CA ALA A 213 -7.65 9.39 -13.17
C ALA A 213 -6.16 9.72 -13.48
N PHE A 214 -5.83 10.99 -13.68
CA PHE A 214 -4.43 11.43 -13.83
C PHE A 214 -3.62 11.22 -12.55
N GLY A 215 -4.20 11.47 -11.38
CA GLY A 215 -3.57 11.19 -10.09
C GLY A 215 -3.23 9.71 -9.94
N HIS A 216 -4.18 8.83 -10.26
CA HIS A 216 -3.95 7.38 -10.32
C HIS A 216 -2.79 7.02 -11.26
N LEU A 217 -2.82 7.50 -12.52
CA LEU A 217 -1.76 7.23 -13.48
C LEU A 217 -0.39 7.76 -12.98
N GLY A 218 -0.35 8.96 -12.42
CA GLY A 218 0.85 9.58 -11.86
C GLY A 218 1.46 8.75 -10.73
N TRP A 219 0.66 8.34 -9.75
CA TRP A 219 1.13 7.48 -8.66
C TRP A 219 1.65 6.13 -9.16
N THR A 220 0.96 5.52 -10.13
CA THR A 220 1.40 4.27 -10.74
C THR A 220 2.73 4.43 -11.49
N LEU A 221 2.92 5.52 -12.23
CA LEU A 221 4.17 5.80 -12.94
C LEU A 221 5.33 6.08 -11.99
N LEU A 222 5.09 6.78 -10.88
CA LEU A 222 6.09 7.00 -9.82
C LEU A 222 6.50 5.67 -9.15
N SER A 223 5.51 4.80 -8.84
CA SER A 223 5.77 3.45 -8.34
C SER A 223 6.60 2.63 -9.32
N LEU A 224 6.24 2.67 -10.61
CA LEU A 224 6.97 1.97 -11.67
C LEU A 224 8.40 2.51 -11.82
N GLY A 225 8.58 3.82 -11.72
CA GLY A 225 9.90 4.46 -11.72
C GLY A 225 10.81 3.91 -10.63
N GLY A 226 10.28 3.74 -9.40
CA GLY A 226 10.99 3.08 -8.30
C GLY A 226 11.46 1.66 -8.66
N TRP A 227 10.58 0.87 -9.28
CA TRP A 227 10.93 -0.48 -9.75
C TRP A 227 11.99 -0.49 -10.85
N ILE A 228 11.88 0.40 -11.84
CA ILE A 228 12.86 0.52 -12.94
C ILE A 228 14.24 0.93 -12.40
N VAL A 229 14.29 1.92 -11.50
CA VAL A 229 15.52 2.36 -10.85
C VAL A 229 16.15 1.23 -10.05
N TYR A 230 15.35 0.45 -9.32
CA TYR A 230 15.83 -0.73 -8.60
C TYR A 230 16.48 -1.76 -9.55
N LEU A 231 15.84 -2.07 -10.68
CA LEU A 231 16.39 -2.98 -11.68
C LEU A 231 17.68 -2.44 -12.31
N ALA A 232 17.76 -1.13 -12.56
CA ALA A 232 18.97 -0.49 -13.07
C ALA A 232 20.15 -0.61 -12.08
N ILE A 233 19.89 -0.36 -10.79
CA ILE A 233 20.90 -0.52 -9.72
C ILE A 233 21.37 -1.98 -9.63
N GLN A 234 20.46 -2.95 -9.76
CA GLN A 234 20.80 -4.37 -9.73
C GLN A 234 21.67 -4.79 -10.93
N ARG A 235 21.41 -4.26 -12.12
CA ARG A 235 22.20 -4.56 -13.32
C ARG A 235 23.63 -4.01 -13.23
N GLY A 236 23.82 -2.82 -12.67
CA GLY A 236 25.15 -2.23 -12.49
C GLY A 236 26.01 -2.88 -11.40
N ARG A 237 25.45 -3.81 -10.62
CA ARG A 237 26.18 -4.60 -9.60
C ARG A 237 26.61 -5.98 -10.10
N ARG A 238 26.14 -6.40 -11.28
CA ARG A 238 26.53 -7.66 -11.94
C ARG A 238 27.62 -7.39 -12.96
#